data_AF-A0AAN1H797-F1
#
_entry.id   AF-A0AAN1H797-F1
#
_cell.length_a   1.000
_cell.length_b   1.000
_cell.length_c   1.000
_cell.angle_alpha   90.00
_cell.angle_beta   90.00
_cell.angle_gamma   90.00
#
_symmetry.space_group_name_H-M   'P 1'
#
loop_
_entity.id
_entity.type
_entity.pdbx_description
1 polymer ?
#
loop_
_entity_poly.entity_id
_entity_poly.type
_entity_poly.pdbx_seq_one_letter_code
_entity_poly.pdbx_strand_id
1 'polypeptide(L)' 'MTRTTTSRPRMAATYAPGTVRARRWHGEGDVRGYRPPRGWTARADLTDFHPITGRALPRAVWWIIETKD' A
#
# COMPACT_ATOMS: atom_id res chain seq x y z
N MET A 1 31.46 18.42 5.22
CA MET A 1 31.46 17.07 4.62
C MET A 1 30.31 16.97 3.64
N THR A 2 30.58 16.99 2.34
CA THR A 2 29.57 16.86 1.27
C THR A 2 29.30 15.38 1.00
N ARG A 3 28.09 14.93 1.34
CA ARG A 3 27.66 13.53 1.13
C ARG A 3 27.14 13.38 -0.29
N THR A 4 27.96 12.85 -1.18
CA THR A 4 27.57 12.49 -2.56
C THR A 4 26.59 11.31 -2.50
N THR A 5 25.28 11.57 -2.55
CA THR A 5 24.28 10.52 -2.74
C THR A 5 24.28 10.11 -4.20
N THR A 6 24.87 8.95 -4.52
CA THR A 6 24.77 8.31 -5.84
C THR A 6 23.29 8.15 -6.19
N SER A 7 22.78 9.03 -7.05
CA SER A 7 21.43 8.97 -7.61
C SER A 7 21.38 7.79 -8.59
N ARG A 8 21.18 6.58 -8.07
CA ARG A 8 20.84 5.42 -8.90
C ARG A 8 19.40 5.62 -9.39
N PRO A 9 19.11 5.51 -10.70
CA PRO A 9 17.74 5.59 -11.20
C PRO A 9 16.93 4.46 -10.56
N ARG A 10 15.92 4.83 -9.78
CA ARG A 10 15.02 3.86 -9.13
C ARG A 10 14.08 3.34 -10.21
N MET A 11 14.27 2.09 -10.63
CA MET A 11 13.33 1.41 -11.53
C MET A 11 11.95 1.40 -10.87
N ALA A 12 10.97 2.03 -11.52
CA ALA A 12 9.59 1.95 -11.09
C ALA A 12 9.05 0.56 -11.44
N ALA A 13 8.40 -0.11 -10.49
CA ALA A 13 7.69 -1.34 -10.79
C ALA A 13 6.50 -1.02 -11.71
N THR A 14 6.49 -1.62 -12.90
CA THR A 14 5.33 -1.59 -13.80
C THR A 14 4.35 -2.67 -13.36
N TYR A 15 3.12 -2.27 -13.05
CA TYR A 15 2.05 -3.18 -12.65
C TYR A 15 1.04 -3.33 -13.79
N ALA A 16 0.59 -4.56 -14.03
CA ALA A 16 -0.49 -4.82 -14.97
C ALA A 16 -1.83 -4.31 -14.40
N PRO A 17 -2.77 -3.86 -15.27
CA PRO A 17 -4.15 -3.61 -14.86
C PRO A 17 -4.75 -4.77 -14.08
N GLY A 18 -5.53 -4.49 -13.05
CA GLY A 18 -6.08 -5.47 -12.12
C GLY A 18 -5.12 -5.96 -11.03
N THR A 19 -3.86 -5.51 -11.03
CA THR A 19 -2.95 -5.83 -9.91
C THR A 19 -3.49 -5.29 -8.60
N VAL A 20 -3.58 -6.15 -7.59
CA VAL A 20 -3.93 -5.77 -6.22
C VAL A 20 -2.69 -5.73 -5.35
N ARG A 21 -2.56 -4.68 -4.55
CA ARG A 21 -1.56 -4.60 -3.47
C ARG A 21 -2.22 -4.19 -2.16
N ALA A 22 -1.69 -4.73 -1.07
CA ALA A 22 -2.14 -4.43 0.27
C ALA A 22 -1.04 -3.72 1.05
N ARG A 23 -1.39 -2.63 1.74
CA ARG A 23 -0.52 -1.91 2.65
C ARG A 23 -1.16 -1.83 4.02
N ARG A 24 -0.41 -2.20 5.06
CA ARG A 24 -0.86 -2.02 6.44
C ARG A 24 -0.92 -0.53 6.78
N TRP A 25 -2.02 -0.09 7.37
CA TRP A 25 -2.12 1.23 7.96
C TRP A 25 -1.45 1.25 9.34
N HIS A 26 -0.61 2.25 9.58
CA HIS A 26 0.18 2.35 10.82
C HIS A 26 -0.34 3.41 11.81
N GLY A 27 -1.42 4.11 11.49
CA GLY A 27 -2.12 4.99 12.45
C GLY A 27 -1.81 6.48 12.35
N GLU A 28 -1.01 6.93 11.39
CA GLU A 28 -0.78 8.36 11.15
C GLU A 28 -1.95 8.99 10.38
N GLY A 29 -3.06 9.27 11.09
CA GLY A 29 -4.25 9.96 10.57
C GLY A 29 -5.45 9.07 10.23
N ASP A 30 -6.45 9.66 9.56
CA ASP A 30 -7.62 8.94 9.05
C ASP A 30 -7.25 8.13 7.81
N VAL A 31 -7.41 6.81 7.89
CA VAL A 31 -7.16 5.87 6.79
C VAL A 31 -7.97 6.20 5.53
N ARG A 32 -9.15 6.82 5.67
CA ARG A 32 -9.99 7.26 4.54
C ARG A 32 -9.42 8.46 3.80
N GLY A 33 -8.50 9.20 4.42
CA GLY A 33 -7.78 10.31 3.81
C GLY A 33 -6.72 9.86 2.78
N TYR A 34 -6.43 8.56 2.67
CA TYR A 34 -5.45 8.06 1.73
C TYR A 34 -5.83 8.39 0.28
N ARG A 35 -4.87 8.94 -0.48
CA ARG A 35 -5.00 9.21 -1.91
C ARG A 35 -4.03 8.30 -2.68
N PRO A 36 -4.54 7.35 -3.49
CA PRO A 36 -3.68 6.51 -4.30
C PRO A 36 -2.97 7.30 -5.39
N PRO A 37 -1.86 6.79 -5.94
CA PRO A 37 -1.25 7.32 -7.15
C PRO A 37 -2.22 7.28 -8.33
N ARG A 38 -1.97 8.08 -9.38
CA ARG A 38 -2.79 8.07 -10.60
C ARG A 38 -2.85 6.67 -11.23
N GLY A 39 -4.04 6.30 -11.71
CA GLY A 39 -4.32 4.99 -12.30
C GLY A 39 -4.36 3.86 -11.27
N TRP A 40 -4.65 4.19 -10.01
CA TRP A 40 -4.94 3.24 -8.95
C TRP A 40 -6.21 3.68 -8.23
N THR A 41 -7.06 2.72 -7.92
CA THR A 41 -8.15 2.87 -6.96
C THR A 41 -7.71 2.33 -5.61
N ALA A 42 -8.25 2.89 -4.51
CA ALA A 42 -7.93 2.43 -3.16
C ALA A 42 -9.19 2.34 -2.31
N ARG A 43 -9.22 1.33 -1.43
CA ARG A 43 -10.20 1.22 -0.34
C ARG A 43 -9.53 0.92 0.99
N ALA A 44 -10.16 1.36 2.06
CA ALA A 44 -9.73 1.09 3.42
C ALA A 44 -10.57 -0.07 4.00
N ASP A 45 -9.90 -1.14 4.39
CA ASP A 45 -10.52 -2.35 4.96
C ASP A 45 -10.01 -2.58 6.38
N LEU A 46 -10.91 -2.75 7.34
CA LEU A 46 -10.58 -3.26 8.66
C LEU A 46 -10.82 -4.78 8.67
N THR A 47 -9.77 -5.56 8.89
CA THR A 47 -9.88 -7.03 8.82
C THR A 47 -8.98 -7.72 9.84
N ASP A 48 -9.45 -8.86 10.34
CA ASP A 48 -8.71 -9.81 11.18
C ASP A 48 -7.89 -10.80 10.34
N PHE A 49 -7.92 -10.71 9.01
CA PHE A 49 -7.17 -11.59 8.11
C PHE A 49 -6.22 -10.80 7.23
N HIS A 50 -5.02 -11.34 7.01
CA HIS A 50 -4.05 -10.76 6.10
C HIS A 50 -4.60 -10.77 4.66
N PRO A 51 -4.74 -9.61 3.98
CA PRO A 51 -5.50 -9.51 2.73
C PRO A 51 -4.97 -10.36 1.57
N ILE A 52 -3.65 -10.63 1.56
CA ILE A 52 -3.01 -11.42 0.50
C ILE A 52 -2.92 -12.91 0.85
N THR A 53 -2.48 -13.25 2.08
CA THR A 53 -2.20 -14.64 2.48
C THR A 53 -3.38 -15.33 3.15
N GLY A 54 -4.44 -14.60 3.52
CA GLY A 54 -5.59 -15.13 4.25
C GLY A 54 -5.29 -15.54 5.70
N ARG A 55 -4.07 -15.29 6.21
CA ARG A 55 -3.70 -15.68 7.57
C ARG A 55 -4.39 -14.80 8.61
N ALA A 56 -4.93 -15.40 9.66
CA ALA A 56 -5.48 -14.67 10.80
C ALA A 56 -4.40 -13.78 11.45
N LEU A 57 -4.80 -12.55 11.78
CA LEU A 57 -4.02 -11.56 12.50
C LEU A 57 -4.39 -11.62 13.98
N PRO A 58 -3.49 -11.24 14.91
CA PRO A 58 -3.80 -11.20 16.34
C PRO A 58 -4.91 -10.21 16.73
N ARG A 59 -5.25 -9.26 15.85
CA ARG A 59 -6.30 -8.26 16.00
C ARG A 59 -6.69 -7.70 14.64
N ALA A 60 -7.85 -7.06 14.57
CA ALA A 60 -8.26 -6.30 13.40
C ALA A 60 -7.27 -5.19 13.10
N VAL A 61 -6.83 -5.09 11.85
CA VAL A 61 -5.90 -4.06 11.40
C VAL A 61 -6.49 -3.37 10.19
N TRP A 62 -6.33 -2.04 10.12
CA TRP A 62 -6.65 -1.27 8.94
C TRP A 62 -5.64 -1.53 7.83
N TRP A 63 -6.14 -1.81 6.63
CA TRP A 63 -5.38 -2.00 5.41
C TRP A 63 -5.87 -1.05 4.34
N ILE A 64 -4.93 -0.59 3.51
CA ILE A 64 -5.23 0.06 2.26
C ILE A 64 -5.04 -1.00 1.17
N ILE A 65 -6.12 -1.30 0.46
CA ILE A 65 -6.12 -2.20 -0.69
C ILE A 65 -6.17 -1.33 -1.94
N GLU A 66 -5.13 -1.41 -2.76
CA GLU A 66 -5.05 -0.66 -4.01
C GLU A 66 -5.18 -1.62 -5.20
N THR A 67 -5.99 -1.22 -6.18
CA THR A 67 -6.17 -1.95 -7.44
C THR A 67 -5.70 -1.07 -8.57
N LYS A 68 -4.87 -1.63 -9.46
CA LYS A 68 -4.41 -0.95 -10.67
C LYS A 68 -5.57 -0.90 -11.68
N ASP A 69 -5.90 0.31 -12.15
CA ASP A 69 -6.90 0.51 -13.21
C ASP A 69 -6.46 -0.13 -14.54
#